data_AF-A0A951T2V3-F1
#
_entry.id   AF-A0A951T2V3-F1
#
_cell.length_a   1.000
_cell.length_b   1.000
_cell.length_c   1.000
_cell.angle_alpha   90.00
_cell.angle_beta   90.00
_cell.angle_gamma   90.00
#
_symmetry.space_group_name_H-M   'P 1'
#
loop_
_entity.id
_entity.type
_entity.pdbx_description
1 polymer ?
#
loop_
_entity_poly.entity_id
_entity_poly.type
_entity_poly.pdbx_seq_one_letter_code
_entity_poly.pdbx_strand_id
1 'polypeptide(L)'
;MHVQNSSVPLEKKGPAYQASSFWLYLAGSALTLSGVLAFLLALARVPALKWLVSDPMFFRRALVVHVNLGLTVWVFAFIASLFSLLPGRPKGNRSAPVISAIGVLILSIIGLSVHSVPVLSNYVPAIDHPVFLVGLAIFAIGIVASFIDTRLISSSHNDSDSILPNSAGPFLRSSAIAFLISVQIVIFAFITMPPGLLTENYYEMAFWGGGHVLMFAAESGKIVVWLLLLYSLTKQDPLQLKRGNPSFLLSVVFILPILILLPFTLSQSPAENSYRELFTDLMRWGIFPVSTIVGLILIQRWYQFSVADWRKSLANPTSVTFI
;
A
#
# COMPACT_ATOMS: atom_id res chain seq x y z
N MET A 1 7.31 -9.96 -36.48
CA MET A 1 8.33 -9.88 -35.40
C MET A 1 8.01 -10.95 -34.39
N HIS A 2 8.95 -11.88 -34.18
CA HIS A 2 8.80 -12.95 -33.20
C HIS A 2 8.57 -12.34 -31.80
N VAL A 3 7.41 -12.60 -31.22
CA VAL A 3 7.22 -12.53 -29.78
C VAL A 3 8.09 -13.65 -29.20
N GLN A 4 9.32 -13.32 -28.82
CA GLN A 4 10.09 -14.18 -27.94
C GLN A 4 9.32 -14.22 -26.62
N ASN A 5 8.52 -15.28 -26.47
CA ASN A 5 7.97 -15.72 -25.21
C ASN A 5 9.17 -16.11 -24.33
N SER A 6 9.75 -15.14 -23.63
CA SER A 6 10.78 -15.38 -22.62
C SER A 6 10.10 -15.94 -21.38
N SER A 7 9.61 -17.18 -21.49
CA SER A 7 8.98 -17.97 -20.44
C SER A 7 10.02 -18.47 -19.43
N VAL A 8 10.95 -17.62 -19.02
CA VAL A 8 11.78 -17.85 -17.84
C VAL A 8 10.91 -17.42 -16.66
N PRO A 9 10.47 -18.35 -15.79
CA PRO A 9 9.69 -18.00 -14.60
C PRO A 9 10.42 -16.89 -13.83
N LEU A 10 9.70 -15.89 -13.33
CA LEU A 10 10.28 -14.75 -12.61
C LEU A 10 11.24 -15.19 -11.49
N GLU A 11 11.02 -16.35 -10.90
CA GLU A 11 11.91 -16.97 -9.90
C GLU A 11 13.35 -17.21 -10.38
N LYS A 12 13.58 -17.42 -11.68
CA LYS A 12 14.92 -17.62 -12.24
C LYS A 12 15.70 -16.31 -12.44
N LYS A 13 15.09 -15.13 -12.20
CA LYS A 13 15.73 -13.81 -12.35
C LYS A 13 16.44 -13.28 -11.09
N GLY A 14 16.61 -14.12 -10.06
CA GLY A 14 17.41 -13.82 -8.87
C GLY A 14 16.62 -13.48 -7.59
N PRO A 15 17.31 -13.21 -6.46
CA PRO A 15 16.68 -13.09 -5.14
C PRO A 15 15.63 -11.98 -5.01
N ALA A 16 15.79 -10.86 -5.73
CA ALA A 16 14.84 -9.75 -5.74
C ALA A 16 13.49 -10.12 -6.36
N TYR A 17 13.51 -10.80 -7.51
CA TYR A 17 12.31 -11.28 -8.19
C TYR A 17 11.56 -12.35 -7.40
N GLN A 18 12.29 -13.23 -6.70
CA GLN A 18 11.67 -14.22 -5.83
C GLN A 18 10.95 -13.56 -4.65
N ALA A 19 11.61 -12.59 -3.99
CA ALA A 19 10.97 -11.82 -2.91
C ALA A 19 9.72 -11.07 -3.42
N SER A 20 9.84 -10.41 -4.58
CA SER A 20 8.70 -9.76 -5.24
C SER A 20 7.56 -10.75 -5.52
N SER A 21 7.85 -11.95 -6.00
CA SER A 21 6.85 -12.98 -6.30
C SER A 21 6.13 -13.44 -5.03
N PHE A 22 6.84 -13.72 -3.94
CA PHE A 22 6.22 -14.11 -2.66
C PHE A 22 5.32 -13.01 -2.09
N TRP A 23 5.77 -11.75 -2.15
CA TRP A 23 4.94 -10.61 -1.78
C TRP A 23 3.69 -10.49 -2.65
N LEU A 24 3.81 -10.74 -3.96
CA LEU A 24 2.68 -10.68 -4.88
C LEU A 24 1.67 -11.80 -4.62
N TYR A 25 2.13 -13.02 -4.31
CA TYR A 25 1.26 -14.12 -3.88
C TYR A 25 0.51 -13.79 -2.59
N LEU A 26 1.20 -13.21 -1.59
CA LEU A 26 0.57 -12.78 -0.35
C LEU A 26 -0.48 -11.69 -0.62
N ALA A 27 -0.14 -10.69 -1.43
CA ALA A 27 -1.05 -9.62 -1.80
C ALA A 27 -2.30 -10.16 -2.52
N GLY A 28 -2.12 -10.97 -3.56
CA GLY A 28 -3.22 -11.57 -4.31
C GLY A 28 -4.12 -12.43 -3.43
N SER A 29 -3.52 -13.29 -2.59
CA SER A 29 -4.27 -14.14 -1.66
C SER A 29 -5.09 -13.32 -0.66
N ALA A 30 -4.49 -12.27 -0.09
CA ALA A 30 -5.19 -11.37 0.82
C ALA A 30 -6.36 -10.64 0.15
N LEU A 31 -6.17 -10.15 -1.09
CA LEU A 31 -7.25 -9.52 -1.85
C LEU A 31 -8.38 -10.50 -2.18
N THR A 32 -8.04 -11.73 -2.59
CA THR A 32 -9.04 -12.77 -2.86
C THR A 32 -9.85 -13.10 -1.61
N LEU A 33 -9.18 -13.34 -0.47
CA LEU A 33 -9.86 -13.62 0.79
C LEU A 33 -10.70 -12.43 1.26
N SER A 34 -10.19 -11.21 1.12
CA SER A 34 -10.95 -9.98 1.38
C SER A 34 -12.21 -9.92 0.50
N GLY A 35 -12.11 -10.19 -0.80
CA GLY A 35 -13.25 -10.22 -1.71
C GLY A 35 -14.29 -11.28 -1.37
N VAL A 36 -13.86 -12.48 -0.98
CA VAL A 36 -14.75 -13.54 -0.48
C VAL A 36 -15.49 -13.07 0.78
N LEU A 37 -14.80 -12.46 1.74
CA LEU A 37 -15.43 -11.90 2.94
C LEU A 37 -16.42 -10.78 2.58
N ALA A 38 -16.10 -9.89 1.65
CA ALA A 38 -17.01 -8.84 1.18
C ALA A 38 -18.31 -9.43 0.61
N PHE A 39 -18.18 -10.48 -0.21
CA PHE A 39 -19.33 -11.18 -0.77
C PHE A 39 -20.18 -11.83 0.32
N LEU A 40 -19.56 -12.53 1.28
CA LEU A 40 -20.26 -13.12 2.43
C LEU A 40 -20.96 -12.07 3.29
N LEU A 41 -20.31 -10.93 3.54
CA LEU A 41 -20.89 -9.79 4.27
C LEU A 41 -22.10 -9.21 3.52
N ALA A 42 -22.04 -9.12 2.19
CA ALA A 42 -23.17 -8.68 1.37
C ALA A 42 -24.35 -9.67 1.46
N LEU A 43 -24.08 -10.98 1.37
CA LEU A 43 -25.10 -12.02 1.55
C LEU A 43 -25.72 -12.00 2.96
N ALA A 44 -24.93 -11.77 4.00
CA ALA A 44 -25.41 -11.70 5.37
C ALA A 44 -26.39 -10.53 5.62
N ARG A 45 -26.43 -9.52 4.72
CA ARG A 45 -27.42 -8.44 4.78
C ARG A 45 -28.74 -8.78 4.12
N VAL A 46 -28.85 -9.90 3.40
CA VAL A 46 -30.09 -10.36 2.77
C VAL A 46 -31.02 -10.91 3.86
N PRO A 47 -32.21 -10.31 4.10
CA PRO A 47 -33.10 -10.73 5.18
C PRO A 47 -33.49 -12.22 5.13
N ALA A 48 -33.65 -12.78 3.93
CA ALA A 48 -33.98 -14.18 3.70
C ALA A 48 -32.88 -15.17 4.14
N LEU A 49 -31.65 -14.69 4.34
CA LEU A 49 -30.48 -15.50 4.71
C LEU A 49 -30.04 -15.29 6.17
N LYS A 50 -30.83 -14.57 6.98
CA LYS A 50 -30.50 -14.32 8.40
C LYS A 50 -30.26 -15.60 9.22
N TRP A 51 -30.89 -16.71 8.84
CA TRP A 51 -30.73 -18.00 9.51
C TRP A 51 -29.32 -18.59 9.34
N LEU A 52 -28.53 -18.13 8.35
CA LEU A 52 -27.19 -18.63 8.08
C LEU A 52 -26.13 -18.12 9.07
N VAL A 53 -26.40 -16.99 9.75
CA VAL A 53 -25.47 -16.37 10.70
C VAL A 53 -26.17 -16.20 12.04
N SER A 54 -25.87 -17.09 12.99
CA SER A 54 -26.41 -17.05 14.35
C SER A 54 -25.69 -16.08 15.28
N ASP A 55 -24.44 -15.74 14.95
CA ASP A 55 -23.59 -14.90 15.78
C ASP A 55 -23.74 -13.41 15.42
N PRO A 56 -24.25 -12.56 16.33
CA PRO A 56 -24.51 -11.15 16.05
C PRO A 56 -23.24 -10.32 15.86
N MET A 57 -22.09 -10.78 16.36
CA MET A 57 -20.79 -10.10 16.25
C MET A 57 -19.94 -10.61 15.08
N PHE A 58 -20.30 -11.77 14.49
CA PHE A 58 -19.61 -12.32 13.33
C PHE A 58 -19.48 -11.31 12.18
N PHE A 59 -20.54 -10.55 11.90
CA PHE A 59 -20.50 -9.51 10.85
C PHE A 59 -19.41 -8.46 11.12
N ARG A 60 -19.35 -7.92 12.35
CA ARG A 60 -18.37 -6.88 12.71
C ARG A 60 -16.94 -7.43 12.67
N ARG A 61 -16.74 -8.65 13.17
CA ARG A 61 -15.44 -9.36 13.12
C ARG A 61 -14.97 -9.64 11.70
N ALA A 62 -15.83 -10.19 10.87
CA ALA A 62 -15.54 -10.43 9.46
C ALA A 62 -15.25 -9.12 8.71
N LEU A 63 -15.91 -8.02 9.08
CA LEU A 63 -15.60 -6.69 8.54
C LEU A 63 -14.20 -6.22 8.94
N VAL A 64 -13.78 -6.39 10.20
CA VAL A 64 -12.41 -6.07 10.65
C VAL A 64 -11.36 -6.85 9.84
N VAL A 65 -11.56 -8.16 9.66
CA VAL A 65 -10.63 -9.01 8.88
C VAL A 65 -10.65 -8.63 7.39
N HIS A 66 -11.83 -8.42 6.81
CA HIS A 66 -12.00 -7.99 5.42
C HIS A 66 -11.21 -6.72 5.12
N VAL A 67 -11.37 -5.70 5.97
CA VAL A 67 -10.71 -4.39 5.81
C VAL A 67 -9.21 -4.52 6.00
N ASN A 68 -8.72 -5.24 7.02
CA ASN A 68 -7.28 -5.45 7.20
C ASN A 68 -6.67 -6.17 5.98
N LEU A 69 -7.32 -7.22 5.47
CA LEU A 69 -6.84 -7.94 4.29
C LEU A 69 -6.84 -7.05 3.03
N GLY A 70 -7.91 -6.27 2.84
CA GLY A 70 -8.16 -5.49 1.62
C GLY A 70 -7.47 -4.12 1.57
N LEU A 71 -7.30 -3.43 2.70
CA LEU A 71 -6.70 -2.09 2.74
C LEU A 71 -5.28 -2.07 3.32
N THR A 72 -4.92 -3.05 4.16
CA THR A 72 -3.60 -3.09 4.80
C THR A 72 -2.72 -4.14 4.14
N VAL A 73 -3.12 -5.42 4.21
CA VAL A 73 -2.27 -6.54 3.78
C VAL A 73 -2.04 -6.51 2.28
N TRP A 74 -3.10 -6.47 1.47
CA TRP A 74 -2.99 -6.43 0.02
C TRP A 74 -2.15 -5.24 -0.47
N VAL A 75 -2.48 -4.03 -0.01
CA VAL A 75 -1.83 -2.79 -0.44
C VAL A 75 -0.33 -2.83 -0.14
N PHE A 76 0.06 -3.09 1.11
CA PHE A 76 1.46 -2.99 1.50
C PHE A 76 2.29 -4.19 1.06
N ALA A 77 1.71 -5.39 0.96
CA ALA A 77 2.38 -6.52 0.32
C ALA A 77 2.65 -6.25 -1.17
N PHE A 78 1.69 -5.63 -1.88
CA PHE A 78 1.90 -5.26 -3.28
C PHE A 78 2.99 -4.18 -3.44
N ILE A 79 2.99 -3.16 -2.59
CA ILE A 79 4.03 -2.12 -2.59
C ILE A 79 5.40 -2.74 -2.25
N ALA A 80 5.48 -3.64 -1.27
CA ALA A 80 6.72 -4.36 -0.94
C ALA A 80 7.22 -5.23 -2.11
N SER A 81 6.30 -5.80 -2.89
CA SER A 81 6.62 -6.50 -4.13
C SER A 81 7.29 -5.58 -5.15
N LEU A 82 6.70 -4.40 -5.41
CA LEU A 82 7.26 -3.42 -6.35
C LEU A 82 8.59 -2.83 -5.84
N PHE A 83 8.67 -2.50 -4.55
CA PHE A 83 9.91 -2.04 -3.91
C PHE A 83 11.03 -3.07 -4.06
N SER A 84 10.68 -4.36 -4.01
CA SER A 84 11.65 -5.45 -4.21
C SER A 84 12.26 -5.47 -5.62
N LEU A 85 11.64 -4.81 -6.60
CA LEU A 85 12.12 -4.70 -7.98
C LEU A 85 12.97 -3.44 -8.23
N LEU A 86 13.13 -2.57 -7.24
CA LEU A 86 14.00 -1.39 -7.39
C LEU A 86 15.46 -1.79 -7.62
N PRO A 87 16.21 -1.05 -8.48
CA PRO A 87 17.61 -1.32 -8.74
C PRO A 87 18.48 -1.08 -7.51
N GLY A 88 19.34 -2.05 -7.20
CA GLY A 88 20.23 -2.03 -6.04
C GLY A 88 20.85 -3.41 -5.79
N ARG A 89 21.77 -3.52 -4.82
CA ARG A 89 22.37 -4.81 -4.46
C ARG A 89 21.31 -5.69 -3.77
N PRO A 90 20.84 -6.78 -4.39
CA PRO A 90 19.70 -7.52 -3.86
C PRO A 90 20.12 -8.34 -2.64
N LYS A 91 19.80 -7.85 -1.43
CA LYS A 91 19.56 -8.77 -0.31
C LYS A 91 18.12 -9.21 -0.45
N GLY A 92 17.84 -10.18 -1.31
CA GLY A 92 16.50 -10.73 -1.45
C GLY A 92 16.07 -11.34 -0.12
N ASN A 93 15.43 -10.54 0.73
CA ASN A 93 15.00 -10.94 2.06
C ASN A 93 13.74 -11.78 1.95
N ARG A 94 13.90 -13.06 1.57
CA ARG A 94 12.79 -13.98 1.32
C ARG A 94 12.01 -14.34 2.60
N SER A 95 12.59 -14.12 3.78
CA SER A 95 11.88 -14.36 5.04
C SER A 95 10.84 -13.28 5.34
N ALA A 96 11.02 -12.05 4.85
CA ALA A 96 10.08 -10.95 5.08
C ALA A 96 8.62 -11.27 4.68
N PRO A 97 8.31 -11.73 3.46
CA PRO A 97 6.95 -12.11 3.09
C PRO A 97 6.42 -13.32 3.89
N VAL A 98 7.30 -14.25 4.27
CA VAL A 98 6.91 -15.43 5.08
C VAL A 98 6.52 -15.00 6.50
N ILE A 99 7.32 -14.13 7.13
CA ILE A 99 7.01 -13.53 8.43
C ILE A 99 5.66 -12.82 8.34
N SER A 100 5.45 -11.99 7.32
CA SER A 100 4.17 -11.30 7.15
C SER A 100 3.00 -12.25 6.93
N ALA A 101 3.17 -13.34 6.18
CA ALA A 101 2.13 -14.35 6.00
C ALA A 101 1.72 -15.02 7.33
N ILE A 102 2.66 -15.29 8.23
CA ILE A 102 2.37 -15.81 9.58
C ILE A 102 1.50 -14.81 10.36
N GLY A 103 1.86 -13.52 10.32
CA GLY A 103 1.07 -12.46 10.96
C GLY A 103 -0.36 -12.37 10.41
N VAL A 104 -0.50 -12.49 9.08
CA VAL A 104 -1.80 -12.50 8.38
C VAL A 104 -2.66 -13.71 8.76
N LEU A 105 -2.05 -14.88 8.92
CA LEU A 105 -2.76 -16.07 9.38
C LEU A 105 -3.27 -15.87 10.82
N ILE A 106 -2.41 -15.39 11.73
CA ILE A 106 -2.76 -15.14 13.12
C ILE A 106 -3.91 -14.13 13.21
N LEU A 107 -3.79 -12.96 12.56
CA LEU A 107 -4.82 -11.92 12.64
C LEU A 107 -6.16 -12.39 12.03
N SER A 108 -6.12 -13.22 10.98
CA SER A 108 -7.33 -13.74 10.33
C SER A 108 -8.05 -14.76 11.22
N ILE A 109 -7.30 -15.71 11.81
CA ILE A 109 -7.84 -16.74 12.71
C ILE A 109 -8.44 -16.09 13.97
N ILE A 110 -7.68 -15.21 14.62
CA ILE A 110 -8.14 -14.54 15.84
C ILE A 110 -9.29 -13.58 15.54
N GLY A 111 -9.22 -12.88 14.40
CA GLY A 111 -10.24 -11.93 14.01
C GLY A 111 -11.61 -12.54 13.73
N LEU A 112 -11.67 -13.81 13.33
CA LEU A 112 -12.93 -14.54 13.12
C LEU A 112 -13.40 -15.34 14.35
N SER A 113 -12.65 -15.31 15.46
CA SER A 113 -12.98 -16.10 16.66
C SER A 113 -14.17 -15.51 17.47
N VAL A 114 -14.96 -16.39 18.11
CA VAL A 114 -16.24 -16.05 18.78
C VAL A 114 -16.07 -15.11 19.99
N HIS A 115 -14.91 -15.10 20.64
CA HIS A 115 -14.65 -14.32 21.85
C HIS A 115 -13.98 -12.97 21.59
N SER A 116 -13.87 -12.57 20.33
CA SER A 116 -13.12 -11.38 19.95
C SER A 116 -14.05 -10.18 19.83
N VAL A 117 -13.66 -9.04 20.42
CA VAL A 117 -14.45 -7.81 20.45
C VAL A 117 -13.98 -6.92 19.29
N PRO A 118 -14.79 -6.74 18.23
CA PRO A 118 -14.38 -5.97 17.07
C PRO A 118 -14.50 -4.48 17.29
N VAL A 119 -13.47 -3.74 16.91
CA VAL A 119 -13.38 -2.28 16.99
C VAL A 119 -13.15 -1.73 15.59
N LEU A 120 -14.15 -1.01 15.07
CA LEU A 120 -14.15 -0.47 13.71
C LEU A 120 -13.48 0.90 13.66
N SER A 121 -12.22 0.96 14.11
CA SER A 121 -11.42 2.17 14.05
C SER A 121 -11.14 2.59 12.62
N ASN A 122 -10.94 3.90 12.42
CA ASN A 122 -10.57 4.44 11.12
C ASN A 122 -9.19 3.91 10.68
N TYR A 123 -9.08 3.61 9.38
CA TYR A 123 -7.89 3.10 8.68
C TYR A 123 -7.43 1.68 9.05
N VAL A 124 -7.21 1.39 10.34
CA VAL A 124 -6.77 0.08 10.82
C VAL A 124 -7.76 -0.42 11.87
N PRO A 125 -8.79 -1.18 11.46
CA PRO A 125 -9.73 -1.74 12.41
C PRO A 125 -9.05 -2.84 13.21
N ALA A 126 -9.45 -2.98 14.47
CA ALA A 126 -8.80 -3.87 15.41
C ALA A 126 -9.79 -4.85 16.04
N ILE A 127 -9.22 -5.86 16.64
CA ILE A 127 -9.91 -6.75 17.57
C ILE A 127 -9.25 -6.53 18.91
N ASP A 128 -10.05 -6.33 19.95
CA ASP A 128 -9.54 -6.23 21.31
C ASP A 128 -9.11 -7.60 21.84
N HIS A 129 -7.95 -8.04 21.37
CA HIS A 129 -7.34 -9.31 21.72
C HIS A 129 -5.82 -9.23 21.48
N PRO A 130 -4.97 -9.54 22.47
CA PRO A 130 -3.52 -9.34 22.36
C PRO A 130 -2.91 -10.13 21.19
N VAL A 131 -3.38 -11.35 20.94
CA VAL A 131 -2.89 -12.18 19.83
C VAL A 131 -3.23 -11.59 18.46
N PHE A 132 -4.33 -10.85 18.33
CA PHE A 132 -4.65 -10.14 17.09
C PHE A 132 -3.61 -9.04 16.82
N LEU A 133 -3.29 -8.24 17.85
CA LEU A 133 -2.26 -7.20 17.76
C LEU A 133 -0.87 -7.79 17.47
N VAL A 134 -0.53 -8.95 18.04
CA VAL A 134 0.69 -9.68 17.69
C VAL A 134 0.69 -10.08 16.21
N GLY A 135 -0.42 -10.58 15.67
CA GLY A 135 -0.55 -10.88 14.24
C GLY A 135 -0.33 -9.66 13.35
N LEU A 136 -0.93 -8.52 13.72
CA LEU A 136 -0.74 -7.23 13.03
C LEU A 136 0.71 -6.74 13.12
N ALA A 137 1.34 -6.86 14.29
CA ALA A 137 2.73 -6.47 14.50
C ALA A 137 3.70 -7.35 13.69
N ILE A 138 3.50 -8.68 13.68
CA ILE A 138 4.30 -9.61 12.87
C ILE A 138 4.17 -9.28 11.38
N PHE A 139 2.94 -8.97 10.92
CA PHE A 139 2.74 -8.51 9.55
C PHE A 139 3.56 -7.24 9.25
N ALA A 140 3.47 -6.23 10.11
CA ALA A 140 4.20 -4.97 9.95
C ALA A 140 5.72 -5.17 9.99
N ILE A 141 6.24 -6.05 10.86
CA ILE A 141 7.67 -6.37 10.95
C ILE A 141 8.21 -6.91 9.62
N GLY A 142 7.47 -7.79 8.94
CA GLY A 142 7.89 -8.28 7.62
C GLY A 142 7.94 -7.16 6.56
N ILE A 143 6.97 -6.24 6.56
CA ILE A 143 7.00 -5.07 5.67
C ILE A 143 8.19 -4.14 5.99
N VAL A 144 8.42 -3.83 7.28
CA VAL A 144 9.57 -3.05 7.74
C VAL A 144 10.88 -3.71 7.29
N ALA A 145 11.01 -5.02 7.46
CA ALA A 145 12.19 -5.79 7.03
C ALA A 145 12.37 -5.80 5.50
N SER A 146 11.33 -5.53 4.72
CA SER A 146 11.41 -5.34 3.27
C SER A 146 11.85 -3.93 2.88
N PHE A 147 11.45 -2.91 3.66
CA PHE A 147 11.76 -1.50 3.38
C PHE A 147 13.10 -1.03 3.95
N ILE A 148 13.60 -1.64 5.03
CA ILE A 148 14.96 -1.42 5.53
C ILE A 148 15.94 -2.16 4.62
N ASP A 149 16.20 -1.56 3.47
CA ASP A 149 17.07 -2.07 2.42
C ASP A 149 17.85 -0.92 1.77
N THR A 150 19.04 -1.22 1.25
CA THR A 150 19.88 -0.25 0.51
C THR A 150 19.16 0.43 -0.66
N ARG A 151 18.13 -0.21 -1.24
CA ARG A 151 17.28 0.35 -2.29
C ARG A 151 16.54 1.62 -1.85
N LEU A 152 16.30 1.79 -0.55
CA LEU A 152 15.66 2.97 0.03
C LEU A 152 16.46 4.26 -0.23
N ILE A 153 17.80 4.16 -0.29
CA ILE A 153 18.72 5.30 -0.48
C ILE A 153 19.51 5.23 -1.79
N SER A 154 19.36 4.16 -2.57
CA SER A 154 20.04 3.97 -3.84
C SER A 154 19.63 5.04 -4.86
N SER A 155 20.61 5.71 -5.47
CA SER A 155 20.42 6.66 -6.58
C SER A 155 20.52 5.97 -7.95
N SER A 156 20.65 4.64 -8.01
CA SER A 156 20.75 3.94 -9.31
C SER A 156 19.50 4.20 -10.14
N HIS A 157 19.69 4.76 -11.33
CA HIS A 157 18.62 5.27 -12.20
C HIS A 157 18.61 4.65 -13.60
N ASN A 158 19.54 3.74 -13.90
CA ASN A 158 19.62 3.13 -15.22
C ASN A 158 19.93 1.65 -15.07
N ASP A 159 18.85 0.87 -15.08
CA ASP A 159 18.93 -0.53 -15.45
C ASP A 159 18.02 -0.72 -16.67
N SER A 160 18.61 -0.90 -17.85
CA SER A 160 17.88 -1.00 -19.12
C SER A 160 16.88 -2.16 -19.13
N ASP A 161 17.05 -3.11 -18.22
CA ASP A 161 16.24 -4.32 -18.09
C ASP A 161 15.19 -4.20 -16.95
N SER A 162 15.03 -3.02 -16.34
CA SER A 162 14.03 -2.78 -15.30
C SER A 162 12.60 -2.83 -15.85
N ILE A 163 11.73 -3.57 -15.15
CA ILE A 163 10.28 -3.60 -15.43
C ILE A 163 9.62 -2.27 -15.00
N LEU A 164 10.18 -1.59 -14.01
CA LEU A 164 9.65 -0.35 -13.47
C LEU A 164 10.16 0.85 -14.30
N PRO A 165 9.30 1.84 -14.61
CA PRO A 165 9.78 3.12 -15.11
C PRO A 165 10.66 3.81 -14.07
N ASN A 166 11.65 4.59 -14.51
CA ASN A 166 12.58 5.29 -13.62
C ASN A 166 11.86 6.23 -12.64
N SER A 167 10.75 6.83 -13.08
CA SER A 167 9.91 7.69 -12.26
C SER A 167 9.19 6.98 -11.11
N ALA A 168 9.06 5.65 -11.13
CA ALA A 168 8.46 4.89 -10.02
C ALA A 168 9.35 4.88 -8.78
N GLY A 169 10.68 4.92 -8.95
CA GLY A 169 11.65 4.77 -7.87
C GLY A 169 11.45 5.74 -6.71
N PRO A 170 11.42 7.07 -6.97
CA PRO A 170 11.23 8.05 -5.91
C PRO A 170 9.90 7.89 -5.15
N PHE A 171 8.78 7.59 -5.83
CA PHE A 171 7.49 7.36 -5.17
C PHE A 171 7.44 6.05 -4.37
N LEU A 172 8.09 4.97 -4.82
CA LEU A 172 8.23 3.75 -4.02
C LEU A 172 9.02 3.99 -2.73
N ARG A 173 10.07 4.82 -2.80
CA ARG A 173 10.85 5.21 -1.60
C ARG A 173 10.02 6.10 -0.67
N SER A 174 9.30 7.10 -1.19
CA SER A 174 8.37 7.89 -0.38
C SER A 174 7.31 7.00 0.28
N SER A 175 6.77 6.01 -0.43
CA SER A 175 5.82 5.04 0.15
C SER A 175 6.44 4.25 1.29
N ALA A 176 7.67 3.74 1.13
CA ALA A 176 8.38 3.01 2.16
C ALA A 176 8.67 3.91 3.38
N ILE A 177 9.13 5.13 3.16
CA ILE A 177 9.39 6.12 4.23
C ILE A 177 8.11 6.44 5.00
N ALA A 178 6.99 6.72 4.30
CA ALA A 178 5.70 6.97 4.93
C ALA A 178 5.26 5.78 5.80
N PHE A 179 5.40 4.54 5.30
CA PHE A 179 5.08 3.35 6.08
C PHE A 179 5.94 3.24 7.35
N LEU A 180 7.25 3.46 7.24
CA LEU A 180 8.18 3.43 8.39
C LEU A 180 7.85 4.50 9.43
N ILE A 181 7.47 5.71 8.98
CA ILE A 181 7.03 6.80 9.88
C ILE A 181 5.71 6.44 10.54
N SER A 182 4.75 5.89 9.78
CA SER A 182 3.47 5.43 10.34
C SER A 182 3.70 4.43 11.48
N VAL A 183 4.55 3.42 11.28
CA VAL A 183 4.85 2.43 12.33
C VAL A 183 5.40 3.11 13.57
N GLN A 184 6.29 4.09 13.43
CA GLN A 184 6.81 4.87 14.56
C GLN A 184 5.71 5.66 15.28
N ILE A 185 4.79 6.29 14.53
CA ILE A 185 3.66 7.05 15.11
C ILE A 185 2.70 6.13 15.86
N VAL A 186 2.40 4.94 15.32
CA VAL A 186 1.60 3.93 16.02
C VAL A 186 2.29 3.49 17.31
N ILE A 187 3.58 3.14 17.25
CA ILE A 187 4.34 2.73 18.43
C ILE A 187 4.35 3.85 19.49
N PHE A 188 4.61 5.08 19.07
CA PHE A 188 4.53 6.26 19.95
C PHE A 188 3.16 6.34 20.62
N ALA A 189 2.07 6.24 19.84
CA ALA A 189 0.73 6.35 20.37
C ALA A 189 0.41 5.25 21.39
N PHE A 190 0.78 3.99 21.11
CA PHE A 190 0.59 2.88 22.05
C PHE A 190 1.41 3.03 23.35
N ILE A 191 2.58 3.67 23.31
CA ILE A 191 3.44 3.88 24.49
C ILE A 191 2.96 5.07 25.33
N THR A 192 2.48 6.14 24.70
CA THR A 192 2.14 7.39 25.38
C THR A 192 0.64 7.56 25.68
N MET A 193 -0.19 6.61 25.26
CA MET A 193 -1.64 6.66 25.49
C MET A 193 -1.96 6.72 26.99
N PRO A 194 -2.84 7.65 27.43
CA PRO A 194 -3.28 7.66 28.82
C PRO A 194 -4.10 6.39 29.16
N PRO A 195 -3.97 5.87 30.40
CA PRO A 195 -4.77 4.74 30.84
C PRO A 195 -6.24 5.13 31.05
N GLY A 196 -7.14 4.14 31.08
CA GLY A 196 -8.55 4.33 31.44
C GLY A 196 -9.48 4.78 30.30
N LEU A 197 -9.00 4.79 29.06
CA LEU A 197 -9.85 5.01 27.88
C LEU A 197 -10.74 3.80 27.61
N LEU A 198 -11.96 4.06 27.12
CA LEU A 198 -12.81 3.01 26.56
C LEU A 198 -12.13 2.36 25.35
N THR A 199 -12.28 1.05 25.19
CA THR A 199 -11.63 0.25 24.13
C THR A 199 -11.78 0.86 22.73
N GLU A 200 -12.97 1.32 22.37
CA GLU A 200 -13.22 1.93 21.06
C GLU A 200 -12.38 3.21 20.84
N ASN A 201 -12.35 4.09 21.86
CA ASN A 201 -11.57 5.32 21.82
C ASN A 201 -10.07 5.03 21.85
N TYR A 202 -9.65 4.02 22.62
CA TYR A 202 -8.24 3.61 22.71
C TYR A 202 -7.68 3.23 21.34
N TYR A 203 -8.32 2.31 20.62
CA TYR A 203 -7.85 1.88 19.30
C TYR A 203 -8.01 2.97 18.25
N GLU A 204 -9.11 3.73 18.29
CA GLU A 204 -9.31 4.87 17.39
C GLU A 204 -8.16 5.87 17.50
N MET A 205 -7.81 6.30 18.71
CA MET A 205 -6.71 7.23 18.95
C MET A 205 -5.34 6.60 18.64
N ALA A 206 -5.12 5.34 19.03
CA ALA A 206 -3.84 4.66 18.83
C ALA A 206 -3.49 4.50 17.35
N PHE A 207 -4.48 4.23 16.50
CA PHE A 207 -4.28 4.09 15.06
C PHE A 207 -4.53 5.37 14.26
N TRP A 208 -5.06 6.45 14.87
CA TRP A 208 -5.40 7.68 14.15
C TRP A 208 -4.20 8.23 13.35
N GLY A 209 -3.14 8.66 14.02
CA GLY A 209 -2.02 9.32 13.36
C GLY A 209 -1.30 8.42 12.36
N GLY A 210 -0.98 7.19 12.79
CA GLY A 210 -0.35 6.20 11.91
C GLY A 210 -1.21 5.86 10.70
N GLY A 211 -2.51 5.62 10.90
CA GLY A 211 -3.48 5.32 9.84
C GLY A 211 -3.57 6.42 8.78
N HIS A 212 -3.53 7.69 9.18
CA HIS A 212 -3.48 8.81 8.24
C HIS A 212 -2.19 8.80 7.41
N VAL A 213 -1.04 8.52 8.04
CA VAL A 213 0.24 8.41 7.32
C VAL A 213 0.29 7.17 6.42
N LEU A 214 -0.35 6.05 6.79
CA LEU A 214 -0.50 4.88 5.91
C LEU A 214 -1.23 5.23 4.61
N MET A 215 -2.16 6.19 4.62
CA MET A 215 -2.84 6.61 3.40
C MET A 215 -1.90 7.30 2.41
N PHE A 216 -0.91 8.04 2.89
CA PHE A 216 0.15 8.58 2.00
C PHE A 216 0.99 7.47 1.41
N ALA A 217 1.36 6.46 2.21
CA ALA A 217 2.09 5.31 1.71
C ALA A 217 1.28 4.59 0.61
N ALA A 218 0.01 4.30 0.87
CA ALA A 218 -0.90 3.68 -0.09
C ALA A 218 -1.07 4.52 -1.37
N GLU A 219 -1.25 5.84 -1.25
CA GLU A 219 -1.40 6.74 -2.40
C GLU A 219 -0.12 6.81 -3.25
N SER A 220 1.04 6.92 -2.61
CA SER A 220 2.32 6.89 -3.32
C SER A 220 2.50 5.57 -4.08
N GLY A 221 2.06 4.46 -3.49
CA GLY A 221 1.96 3.17 -4.18
C GLY A 221 1.03 3.21 -5.40
N LYS A 222 -0.17 3.79 -5.28
CA LYS A 222 -1.11 3.95 -6.41
C LYS A 222 -0.52 4.80 -7.55
N ILE A 223 0.17 5.90 -7.23
CA ILE A 223 0.88 6.70 -8.22
C ILE A 223 1.86 5.83 -9.02
N VAL A 224 2.61 4.96 -8.34
CA VAL A 224 3.54 4.02 -8.98
C VAL A 224 2.81 3.05 -9.91
N VAL A 225 1.66 2.52 -9.51
CA VAL A 225 0.86 1.63 -10.38
C VAL A 225 0.45 2.34 -11.66
N TRP A 226 -0.04 3.56 -11.56
CA TRP A 226 -0.45 4.33 -12.75
C TRP A 226 0.73 4.66 -13.67
N LEU A 227 1.90 5.00 -13.10
CA LEU A 227 3.13 5.17 -13.87
C LEU A 227 3.51 3.89 -14.60
N LEU A 228 3.45 2.74 -13.91
CA LEU A 228 3.78 1.43 -14.46
C LEU A 228 2.82 1.02 -15.58
N LEU A 229 1.51 1.23 -15.41
CA LEU A 229 0.49 0.92 -16.43
C LEU A 229 0.72 1.74 -17.70
N LEU A 230 0.90 3.06 -17.57
CA LEU A 230 1.13 3.93 -18.72
C LEU A 230 2.48 3.66 -19.39
N TYR A 231 3.52 3.37 -18.60
CA TYR A 231 4.81 2.93 -19.14
C TYR A 231 4.68 1.60 -19.90
N SER A 232 3.92 0.65 -19.37
CA SER A 232 3.70 -0.66 -20.01
C SER A 232 2.99 -0.53 -21.35
N LEU A 233 2.07 0.43 -21.46
CA LEU A 233 1.32 0.79 -22.67
C LEU A 233 2.19 1.51 -23.71
N THR A 234 2.92 2.54 -23.29
CA THR A 234 3.57 3.49 -24.21
C THR A 234 5.06 3.22 -24.43
N LYS A 235 5.69 2.42 -23.56
CA LYS A 235 7.14 2.23 -23.42
C LYS A 235 7.91 3.53 -23.19
N GLN A 236 7.23 4.58 -22.74
CA GLN A 236 7.80 5.87 -22.42
C GLN A 236 7.54 6.18 -20.94
N ASP A 237 8.57 6.59 -20.21
CA ASP A 237 8.41 6.99 -18.82
C ASP A 237 7.58 8.29 -18.75
N PRO A 238 6.40 8.30 -18.11
CA PRO A 238 5.47 9.43 -18.20
C PRO A 238 6.00 10.75 -17.61
N LEU A 239 6.85 10.65 -16.59
CA LEU A 239 7.40 11.79 -15.86
C LEU A 239 8.85 12.09 -16.27
N GLN A 240 9.43 11.34 -17.21
CA GLN A 240 10.80 11.61 -17.64
C GLN A 240 10.88 12.90 -18.46
N LEU A 241 11.84 13.75 -18.10
CA LEU A 241 12.19 14.98 -18.82
C LEU A 241 13.63 14.88 -19.36
N LYS A 242 13.94 15.69 -20.39
CA LYS A 242 15.30 15.79 -20.94
C LYS A 242 16.32 16.29 -19.91
N ARG A 243 15.89 17.11 -18.95
CA ARG A 243 16.69 17.67 -17.87
C ARG A 243 15.88 17.66 -16.57
N GLY A 244 16.52 17.33 -15.45
CA GLY A 244 15.91 17.26 -14.13
C GLY A 244 15.24 15.92 -13.82
N ASN A 245 14.76 15.77 -12.57
CA ASN A 245 14.06 14.59 -12.08
C ASN A 245 12.74 15.02 -11.39
N PRO A 246 11.68 15.29 -12.15
CA PRO A 246 10.43 15.78 -11.59
C PRO A 246 9.76 14.73 -10.70
N SER A 247 9.93 13.43 -10.97
CA SER A 247 9.45 12.37 -10.06
C SER A 247 10.07 12.46 -8.68
N PHE A 248 11.38 12.76 -8.58
CA PHE A 248 12.03 12.96 -7.29
C PHE A 248 11.52 14.22 -6.59
N LEU A 249 11.40 15.35 -7.30
CA LEU A 249 10.88 16.57 -6.70
C LEU A 249 9.44 16.38 -6.19
N LEU A 250 8.56 15.80 -7.01
CA LEU A 250 7.18 15.53 -6.65
C LEU A 250 7.07 14.52 -5.50
N SER A 251 7.90 13.49 -5.46
CA SER A 251 7.88 12.51 -4.36
C SER A 251 8.39 13.11 -3.04
N VAL A 252 9.34 14.06 -3.08
CA VAL A 252 9.79 14.83 -1.92
C VAL A 252 8.69 15.78 -1.45
N VAL A 253 8.07 16.54 -2.36
CA VAL A 253 6.95 17.43 -2.01
C VAL A 253 5.78 16.63 -1.42
N PHE A 254 5.54 15.42 -1.90
CA PHE A 254 4.47 14.54 -1.41
C PHE A 254 4.69 14.08 0.04
N ILE A 255 5.92 13.72 0.42
CA ILE A 255 6.24 13.25 1.76
C ILE A 255 6.49 14.39 2.75
N LEU A 256 6.83 15.58 2.25
CA LEU A 256 7.24 16.73 3.06
C LEU A 256 6.24 17.12 4.16
N PRO A 257 4.91 17.14 3.94
CA PRO A 257 3.95 17.42 5.00
C PRO A 257 4.10 16.46 6.20
N ILE A 258 4.31 15.16 5.97
CA ILE A 258 4.51 14.19 7.05
C ILE A 258 5.78 14.52 7.85
N LEU A 259 6.87 14.86 7.15
CA LEU A 259 8.15 15.18 7.79
C LEU A 259 8.08 16.46 8.64
N ILE A 260 7.38 17.49 8.15
CA ILE A 260 7.20 18.76 8.87
C ILE A 260 6.34 18.57 10.13
N LEU A 261 5.32 17.71 10.07
CA LEU A 261 4.40 17.51 11.19
C LEU A 261 4.94 16.55 12.26
N LEU A 262 6.02 15.83 11.99
CA LEU A 262 6.57 14.83 12.90
C LEU A 262 6.99 15.41 14.27
N PRO A 263 7.70 16.55 14.38
CA PRO A 263 8.04 17.14 15.68
C PRO A 263 6.81 17.53 16.50
N PHE A 264 5.76 18.08 15.85
CA PHE A 264 4.50 18.44 16.51
C PHE A 264 3.76 17.20 17.02
N THR A 265 3.73 16.14 16.21
CA THR A 265 3.14 14.84 16.57
C THR A 265 3.75 14.29 17.86
N LEU A 266 5.08 14.38 18.00
CA LEU A 266 5.80 13.85 19.16
C LEU A 266 5.69 14.73 20.41
N SER A 267 5.22 15.98 20.27
CA SER A 267 5.04 16.93 21.38
C SER A 267 3.65 16.90 22.02
N GLN A 268 2.71 16.14 21.46
CA GLN A 268 1.30 16.13 21.87
C GLN A 268 0.88 14.72 22.31
N SER A 269 -0.07 14.64 23.26
CA SER A 269 -0.70 13.36 23.58
C SER A 269 -1.63 12.92 22.43
N PRO A 270 -1.64 11.63 22.06
CA PRO A 270 -2.59 11.09 21.07
C PRO A 270 -4.07 11.28 21.46
N ALA A 271 -4.36 11.53 22.74
CA ALA A 271 -5.71 11.78 23.24
C ALA A 271 -6.16 13.24 23.10
N GLU A 272 -5.29 14.15 22.69
CA GLU A 272 -5.63 15.56 22.49
C GLU A 272 -6.36 15.79 21.16
N ASN A 273 -7.29 16.76 21.15
CA ASN A 273 -7.97 17.17 19.91
C ASN A 273 -7.02 17.81 18.90
N SER A 274 -5.99 18.54 19.37
CA SER A 274 -4.94 19.13 18.53
C SER A 274 -4.20 18.08 17.70
N TYR A 275 -3.89 16.92 18.31
CA TYR A 275 -3.30 15.78 17.62
C TYR A 275 -4.23 15.27 16.53
N ARG A 276 -5.53 15.14 16.83
CA ARG A 276 -6.53 14.68 15.87
C ARG A 276 -6.68 15.63 14.68
N GLU A 277 -6.74 16.93 14.95
CA GLU A 277 -6.85 18.00 13.96
C GLU A 277 -5.62 18.04 13.04
N LEU A 278 -4.42 17.87 13.60
CA LEU A 278 -3.16 17.80 12.85
C LEU A 278 -3.23 16.79 11.71
N PHE A 279 -3.65 15.56 12.00
CA PHE A 279 -3.77 14.49 10.99
C PHE A 279 -4.97 14.70 10.06
N THR A 280 -6.05 15.30 10.56
CA THR A 280 -7.20 15.67 9.73
C THR A 280 -6.76 16.68 8.66
N ASP A 281 -6.02 17.72 9.04
CA ASP A 281 -5.49 18.72 8.12
C ASP A 281 -4.43 18.15 7.18
N LEU A 282 -3.60 17.21 7.67
CA LEU A 282 -2.68 16.46 6.82
C LEU A 282 -3.42 15.75 5.67
N MET A 283 -4.57 15.10 5.96
CA MET A 283 -5.37 14.46 4.91
C MET A 283 -6.09 15.45 4.00
N ARG A 284 -6.56 16.59 4.55
CA ARG A 284 -7.19 17.66 3.75
C ARG A 284 -6.24 18.23 2.70
N TRP A 285 -4.97 18.42 3.04
CA TRP A 285 -4.04 19.21 2.22
C TRP A 285 -2.85 18.45 1.64
N GLY A 286 -2.41 17.36 2.24
CA GLY A 286 -1.12 16.77 1.88
C GLY A 286 -1.16 15.81 0.68
N ILE A 287 -2.26 15.08 0.46
CA ILE A 287 -2.32 14.05 -0.60
C ILE A 287 -2.65 14.62 -1.98
N PHE A 288 -3.74 15.39 -2.08
CA PHE A 288 -4.32 15.73 -3.38
C PHE A 288 -3.42 16.59 -4.29
N PRO A 289 -2.55 17.51 -3.82
CA PRO A 289 -1.83 18.40 -4.73
C PRO A 289 -0.92 17.65 -5.69
N VAL A 290 -0.04 16.79 -5.18
CA VAL A 290 0.87 16.00 -6.02
C VAL A 290 0.11 14.95 -6.81
N SER A 291 -0.86 14.28 -6.19
CA SER A 291 -1.67 13.25 -6.88
C SER A 291 -2.43 13.83 -8.07
N THR A 292 -2.95 15.06 -7.93
CA THR A 292 -3.63 15.79 -9.02
C THR A 292 -2.65 16.16 -10.12
N ILE A 293 -1.48 16.73 -9.78
CA ILE A 293 -0.46 17.11 -10.77
C ILE A 293 -0.01 15.88 -11.57
N VAL A 294 0.33 14.78 -10.88
CA VAL A 294 0.73 13.54 -11.54
C VAL A 294 -0.41 12.98 -12.39
N GLY A 295 -1.63 12.94 -11.86
CA GLY A 295 -2.81 12.49 -12.59
C GLY A 295 -3.06 13.26 -13.89
N LEU A 296 -2.97 14.59 -13.85
CA LEU A 296 -3.10 15.45 -15.04
C LEU A 296 -2.01 15.17 -16.06
N ILE A 297 -0.76 14.99 -15.63
CA ILE A 297 0.34 14.62 -16.53
C ILE A 297 0.06 13.26 -17.18
N LEU A 298 -0.35 12.26 -16.40
CA LEU A 298 -0.66 10.93 -16.91
C LEU A 298 -1.80 10.95 -17.93
N ILE A 299 -2.89 11.69 -17.65
CA ILE A 299 -4.01 11.87 -18.58
C ILE A 299 -3.54 12.54 -19.87
N GLN A 300 -2.72 13.61 -19.77
CA GLN A 300 -2.18 14.30 -20.94
C GLN A 300 -1.31 13.37 -21.80
N ARG A 301 -0.42 12.59 -21.16
CA ARG A 301 0.45 11.63 -21.84
C ARG A 301 -0.34 10.51 -22.51
N TRP A 302 -1.33 9.96 -21.82
CA TRP A 302 -2.22 8.95 -22.36
C TRP A 302 -3.02 9.49 -23.55
N TYR A 303 -3.56 10.71 -23.46
CA TYR A 303 -4.28 11.35 -24.55
C TYR A 303 -3.40 11.55 -25.79
N GLN A 304 -2.16 12.05 -25.61
CA GLN A 304 -1.21 12.21 -26.71
C GLN A 304 -0.87 10.89 -27.39
N PHE A 305 -0.64 9.84 -26.60
CA PHE A 305 -0.39 8.50 -27.13
C PHE A 305 -1.58 7.97 -27.93
N SER A 306 -2.79 8.03 -27.35
CA SER A 306 -4.01 7.55 -27.98
C SER A 306 -4.29 8.28 -29.30
N VAL A 307 -4.20 9.61 -29.34
CA VAL A 307 -4.41 10.37 -30.59
C VAL A 307 -3.40 9.97 -31.67
N ALA A 308 -2.12 9.77 -31.30
CA ALA A 308 -1.10 9.35 -32.25
C ALA A 308 -1.36 7.92 -32.77
N ASP A 309 -1.79 7.01 -31.90
CA ASP A 309 -2.10 5.63 -32.25
C ASP A 309 -3.33 5.50 -33.16
N TRP A 310 -4.39 6.25 -32.84
CA TRP A 310 -5.58 6.36 -33.69
C TRP A 310 -5.25 6.92 -35.07
N ARG A 311 -4.43 7.97 -35.15
CA ARG A 311 -3.99 8.53 -36.45
C ARG A 311 -3.20 7.51 -37.28
N LYS A 312 -2.33 6.73 -36.65
CA LYS A 312 -1.58 5.66 -37.33
C LYS A 312 -2.51 4.57 -37.84
N SER A 313 -3.46 4.14 -37.01
CA SER A 313 -4.43 3.10 -37.35
C SER A 313 -5.36 3.53 -38.50
N LEU A 314 -5.78 4.80 -38.53
CA LEU A 314 -6.57 5.34 -39.65
C LEU A 314 -5.75 5.44 -40.95
N ALA A 315 -4.46 5.77 -40.85
CA ALA A 315 -3.57 5.85 -42.01
C ALA A 315 -3.17 4.46 -42.55
N ASN A 316 -3.16 3.43 -41.71
CA ASN A 316 -2.88 2.06 -42.09
C ASN A 316 -3.74 1.05 -41.29
N PRO A 317 -4.89 0.61 -41.83
CA PRO A 317 -5.83 -0.27 -41.12
C PRO A 317 -5.27 -1.64 -40.73
N THR A 318 -4.13 -2.05 -41.30
CA THR A 318 -3.45 -3.30 -40.93
C THR A 318 -2.52 -3.18 -39.74
N SER A 319 -2.23 -1.95 -39.29
CA SER A 319 -1.35 -1.69 -38.14
C SER A 319 -2.09 -1.58 -36.81
N VAL A 320 -3.34 -2.03 -36.72
CA VAL A 320 -4.11 -1.98 -35.47
C VAL A 320 -3.49 -2.95 -34.47
N THR A 321 -2.68 -2.42 -33.56
CA THR A 321 -2.43 -3.06 -32.27
C THR A 321 -3.68 -2.86 -31.44
N PHE A 322 -4.62 -3.81 -31.49
CA PHE A 322 -5.64 -3.91 -30.45
C PHE A 322 -4.90 -4.17 -29.13
N ILE A 323 -4.87 -3.15 -28.28
CA ILE A 323 -4.54 -3.28 -26.87
C ILE A 323 -5.81 -3.69 -26.14
#